data_AF-A0A3D2B7B3-F1
#
_entry.id   AF-A0A3D2B7B3-F1
#
_cell.length_a   1.000
_cell.length_b   1.000
_cell.length_c   1.000
_cell.angle_alpha   90.00
_cell.angle_beta   90.00
_cell.angle_gamma   90.00
#
_symmetry.space_group_name_H-M   'P 1'
#
loop_
_entity.id
_entity.type
_entity.pdbx_description
1 polymer ?
#
loop_
_entity_poly.entity_id
_entity_poly.type
_entity_poly.pdbx_seq_one_letter_code
_entity_poly.pdbx_strand_id
1 'polypeptide(L)'
;MTSSRMPALFLGHGSPMNALEDNVYTRAWRHLGETLPRPKAIVVISAHWFTRGTGVTAMETPKTIHDFGGFPQALYDTHYPAPGSPALAQRLERMKRLIAQL
;
A
#
# COMPACT_ATOMS: atom_id res chain seq x y z
N MET A 1 18.25 8.04 22.36
CA MET A 1 18.05 7.93 20.90
C MET A 1 16.60 8.24 20.61
N THR A 2 16.28 9.41 20.06
CA THR A 2 14.92 9.73 19.63
C THR A 2 14.54 8.79 18.50
N SER A 3 13.62 7.87 18.75
CA SER A 3 13.01 7.05 17.70
C SER A 3 12.36 8.00 16.69
N SER A 4 13.00 8.15 15.51
CA SER A 4 12.44 8.91 14.39
C SER A 4 11.12 8.26 14.00
N ARG A 5 10.00 8.94 14.28
CA ARG A 5 8.68 8.49 13.81
C ARG A 5 8.70 8.40 12.29
N MET A 6 8.23 7.29 11.74
CA MET A 6 8.05 7.15 10.30
C MET A 6 6.96 8.14 9.83
N PRO A 7 7.12 8.75 8.65
CA PRO A 7 6.09 9.61 8.09
C PRO A 7 4.88 8.80 7.60
N ALA A 8 3.72 9.45 7.54
CA ALA A 8 2.55 8.98 6.82
C ALA A 8 2.44 9.74 5.50
N LEU A 9 2.11 9.04 4.42
CA LEU A 9 2.00 9.62 3.07
C LEU A 9 0.57 9.49 2.57
N PHE A 10 0.09 10.53 1.88
CA PHE A 10 -1.11 10.49 1.05
C PHE A 10 -0.69 10.68 -0.41
N LEU A 11 -0.98 9.70 -1.26
CA LEU A 11 -0.58 9.69 -2.67
C LEU A 11 -1.81 9.60 -3.57
N GLY A 12 -1.99 10.57 -4.45
CA GLY A 12 -2.94 10.45 -5.56
C GLY A 12 -2.38 9.51 -6.61
N HIS A 13 -2.96 8.32 -6.78
CA HIS A 13 -2.42 7.29 -7.68
C HIS A 13 -2.71 7.57 -9.18
N GLY A 14 -3.77 8.33 -9.49
CA GLY A 14 -4.12 8.69 -10.87
C GLY A 14 -4.43 7.48 -11.75
N SER A 15 -3.99 7.54 -13.01
CA SER A 15 -4.18 6.47 -14.00
C SER A 15 -3.34 5.22 -13.65
N PRO A 16 -3.87 3.99 -13.83
CA PRO A 16 -3.09 2.75 -13.75
C PRO A 16 -1.83 2.76 -14.62
N MET A 17 -1.83 3.51 -15.72
CA MET A 17 -0.66 3.65 -16.61
C MET A 17 0.59 4.18 -15.89
N ASN A 18 0.45 4.84 -14.74
CA ASN A 18 1.59 5.23 -13.90
C ASN A 18 2.44 4.04 -13.43
N ALA A 19 1.95 2.79 -13.50
CA ALA A 19 2.77 1.62 -13.25
C ALA A 19 3.81 1.34 -14.36
N LEU A 20 3.58 1.85 -15.57
CA LEU A 20 4.45 1.66 -16.75
C LEU A 20 5.15 2.95 -17.21
N GLU A 21 4.57 4.11 -16.92
CA GLU A 21 5.03 5.40 -17.46
C GLU A 21 6.14 6.06 -16.62
N ASP A 22 7.04 6.77 -17.31
CA ASP A 22 7.95 7.73 -16.68
C ASP A 22 7.41 9.16 -16.86
N ASN A 23 6.88 9.74 -15.79
CA ASN A 23 6.31 11.08 -15.78
C ASN A 23 6.64 11.80 -14.45
N VAL A 24 6.14 13.04 -14.30
CA VAL A 24 6.44 13.86 -13.12
C VAL A 24 6.01 13.19 -11.80
N TYR A 25 4.91 12.44 -11.81
CA TYR A 25 4.39 11.77 -10.61
C TYR A 25 5.23 10.55 -10.26
N THR A 26 5.54 9.68 -11.25
CA THR A 26 6.32 8.47 -11.00
C THR A 26 7.77 8.79 -10.60
N ARG A 27 8.36 9.85 -11.14
CA ARG A 27 9.65 10.38 -10.67
C ARG A 27 9.60 10.93 -9.25
N ALA A 28 8.54 11.65 -8.88
CA ALA A 28 8.36 12.13 -7.51
C ALA A 28 8.21 10.97 -6.52
N TRP A 29 7.43 9.93 -6.86
CA TRP A 29 7.27 8.75 -6.00
C TRP A 29 8.57 7.96 -5.85
N ARG A 30 9.35 7.82 -6.93
CA ARG A 30 10.68 7.21 -6.88
C ARG A 30 11.60 7.97 -5.94
N HIS A 31 11.66 9.29 -6.08
CA HIS A 31 12.45 10.15 -5.21
C HIS A 31 12.04 10.04 -3.73
N LEU A 32 10.73 9.97 -3.43
CA LEU A 32 10.24 9.69 -2.08
C LEU A 32 10.73 8.32 -1.57
N GLY A 33 10.67 7.28 -2.40
CA GLY A 33 11.16 5.94 -2.03
C GLY A 33 12.67 5.90 -1.74
N GLU A 34 13.45 6.72 -2.43
CA GLU A 34 14.91 6.84 -2.26
C GLU A 34 15.31 7.68 -1.04
N THR A 35 14.50 8.67 -0.67
CA THR A 35 14.84 9.65 0.38
C THR A 35 14.29 9.30 1.76
N LEU A 36 13.21 8.52 1.82
CA LEU A 36 12.57 8.16 3.08
C LEU A 36 13.39 7.12 3.86
N PRO A 37 13.38 7.18 5.21
CA PRO A 37 13.97 6.12 6.03
C PRO A 37 13.30 4.78 5.71
N ARG A 38 14.09 3.71 5.63
CA ARG A 38 13.58 2.38 5.26
C ARG A 38 12.59 1.86 6.32
N PRO A 39 11.31 1.65 5.99
CA PRO A 39 10.35 1.11 6.93
C PRO A 39 10.60 -0.39 7.17
N LYS A 40 10.20 -0.87 8.36
CA LYS A 40 10.13 -2.32 8.64
C LYS A 40 8.96 -2.99 7.93
N ALA A 41 7.88 -2.23 7.70
CA ALA A 41 6.68 -2.63 6.97
C ALA A 41 5.87 -1.37 6.61
N ILE A 42 5.00 -1.47 5.60
CA ILE A 42 4.09 -0.40 5.18
C ILE A 42 2.66 -0.88 5.37
N VAL A 43 1.81 -0.03 5.94
CA VAL A 43 0.36 -0.23 5.96
C VAL A 43 -0.23 0.61 4.84
N VAL A 44 -0.84 -0.05 3.84
CA VAL A 44 -1.45 0.62 2.68
C VAL A 44 -2.95 0.71 2.90
N ILE A 45 -3.51 1.91 2.76
CA ILE A 45 -4.95 2.17 2.77
C ILE A 45 -5.30 2.64 1.36
N SER A 46 -6.15 1.89 0.66
CA SER A 46 -6.49 2.15 -0.74
C SER A 46 -7.92 2.67 -0.86
N ALA A 47 -8.11 3.68 -1.74
CA ALA A 47 -9.43 4.20 -2.08
C ALA A 47 -10.33 3.14 -2.76
N HIS A 48 -9.73 2.15 -3.44
CA HIS A 48 -10.47 1.07 -4.12
C HIS A 48 -10.90 -0.05 -3.18
N TRP A 49 -10.39 -0.07 -1.94
CA TRP A 49 -10.79 -1.06 -0.94
C TRP A 49 -11.83 -0.50 0.03
N PHE A 50 -13.04 -0.28 -0.48
CA PHE A 50 -14.16 0.24 0.27
C PHE A 50 -15.10 -0.89 0.71
N THR A 51 -15.13 -1.16 2.01
CA THR A 51 -15.86 -2.30 2.60
C THR A 51 -16.86 -1.85 3.66
N ARG A 52 -17.86 -2.69 3.95
CA ARG A 52 -18.67 -2.53 5.16
C ARG A 52 -17.82 -2.95 6.37
N GLY A 53 -17.49 -1.98 7.23
CA GLY A 53 -16.56 -2.16 8.34
C GLY A 53 -15.10 -2.11 7.91
N THR A 54 -14.19 -2.20 8.88
CA THR A 54 -12.74 -2.11 8.66
C THR A 54 -12.11 -3.51 8.61
N GLY A 55 -11.44 -3.85 7.52
CA GLY A 55 -10.70 -5.10 7.36
C GLY A 55 -9.18 -4.90 7.35
N VAL A 56 -8.44 -5.97 7.62
CA VAL A 56 -6.97 -6.05 7.47
C VAL A 56 -6.64 -7.33 6.70
N THR A 57 -5.79 -7.24 5.68
CA THR A 57 -5.27 -8.44 4.98
C THR A 57 -4.07 -9.01 5.74
N ALA A 58 -3.96 -10.35 5.77
CA ALA A 58 -2.94 -11.04 6.56
C ALA A 58 -2.20 -12.14 5.78
N MET A 59 -2.28 -12.14 4.44
CA MET A 59 -1.61 -13.12 3.59
C MET A 59 -0.09 -12.93 3.66
N GLU A 60 0.67 -14.02 3.74
CA GLU A 60 2.15 -13.99 3.65
C GLU A 60 2.62 -13.58 2.25
N THR A 61 1.88 -13.95 1.22
CA THR A 61 2.13 -13.60 -0.19
C THR A 61 0.85 -13.04 -0.80
N PRO A 62 0.56 -11.73 -0.61
CA PRO A 62 -0.59 -11.09 -1.21
C PRO A 62 -0.57 -11.22 -2.74
N LYS A 63 -1.74 -11.54 -3.30
CA LYS A 63 -1.91 -11.53 -4.76
C LYS A 63 -2.01 -10.09 -5.26
N THR A 64 -1.43 -9.82 -6.43
CA THR A 64 -1.72 -8.59 -7.16
C THR A 64 -3.16 -8.67 -7.70
N ILE A 65 -3.93 -7.63 -7.47
CA ILE A 65 -5.31 -7.49 -7.96
C ILE A 65 -5.30 -6.34 -8.96
N HIS A 66 -5.80 -6.58 -10.17
CA HIS A 66 -6.03 -5.55 -11.17
C HIS A 66 -7.52 -5.20 -11.16
N ASP A 67 -7.88 -4.13 -10.46
CA ASP A 67 -9.26 -3.66 -10.26
C ASP A 67 -9.72 -2.64 -11.32
N PHE A 68 -9.09 -2.65 -12.50
CA PHE A 68 -9.35 -1.74 -13.62
C PHE A 68 -9.55 -2.47 -14.96
N GLY A 69 -10.23 -1.81 -15.90
CA GLY A 69 -10.61 -2.35 -17.20
C GLY A 69 -10.25 -1.43 -18.37
N GLY A 70 -10.04 -1.99 -19.57
CA GLY A 70 -9.84 -1.22 -20.80
C GLY A 70 -8.41 -0.73 -21.04
N PHE A 71 -7.43 -1.30 -20.33
CA PHE A 71 -6.02 -0.91 -20.41
C PHE A 71 -5.18 -1.91 -21.22
N PRO A 72 -3.95 -1.55 -21.65
CA PRO A 72 -3.06 -2.47 -22.36
C PRO A 72 -2.69 -3.71 -21.54
N GLN A 73 -2.45 -4.85 -22.23
CA GLN A 73 -2.06 -6.13 -21.61
C GLN A 73 -0.87 -6.01 -20.65
N ALA A 74 0.11 -5.16 -20.98
CA ALA A 74 1.30 -4.94 -20.16
C ALA A 74 0.98 -4.51 -18.71
N LEU A 75 -0.16 -3.85 -18.46
CA LEU A 75 -0.59 -3.54 -17.09
C LEU A 75 -1.06 -4.78 -16.33
N TYR A 76 -1.81 -5.67 -17.00
CA TYR A 76 -2.27 -6.93 -16.42
C TYR A 76 -1.12 -7.92 -16.17
N ASP A 77 -0.03 -7.80 -16.95
CA ASP A 77 1.19 -8.59 -16.76
C ASP A 77 2.07 -8.05 -15.62
N THR A 78 1.77 -6.86 -15.09
CA THR A 78 2.51 -6.27 -13.97
C THR A 78 2.10 -6.96 -12.67
N HIS A 79 3.08 -7.52 -11.97
CA HIS A 79 2.89 -8.14 -10.66
C HIS A 79 3.68 -7.42 -9.57
N TYR A 80 3.08 -7.28 -8.40
CA TYR A 80 3.69 -6.70 -7.20
C TYR A 80 3.68 -7.75 -6.05
N PRO A 81 4.64 -8.70 -6.04
CA PRO A 81 4.71 -9.78 -5.06
C PRO A 81 5.42 -9.32 -3.77
N ALA A 82 4.96 -8.23 -3.17
CA ALA A 82 5.53 -7.78 -1.90
C ALA A 82 5.27 -8.80 -0.78
N PRO A 83 6.25 -9.10 0.08
CA PRO A 83 6.02 -9.99 1.21
C PRO A 83 5.00 -9.37 2.17
N GLY A 84 4.01 -10.16 2.57
CA GLY A 84 3.05 -9.77 3.58
C GLY A 84 3.65 -9.81 4.99
N SER A 85 2.93 -9.26 5.95
CA SER A 85 3.34 -9.23 7.36
C SER A 85 2.18 -9.69 8.27
N PRO A 86 1.97 -11.01 8.44
CA PRO A 86 0.90 -11.52 9.30
C PRO A 86 0.99 -11.01 10.75
N ALA A 87 2.22 -10.88 11.28
CA ALA A 87 2.45 -10.35 12.62
C ALA A 87 1.98 -8.89 12.76
N LEU A 88 2.21 -8.04 11.76
CA LEU A 88 1.71 -6.67 11.74
C LEU A 88 0.20 -6.64 11.58
N ALA A 89 -0.35 -7.46 10.68
CA ALA A 89 -1.80 -7.57 10.48
C ALA A 89 -2.53 -7.93 11.78
N GLN A 90 -2.03 -8.91 12.53
CA GLN A 90 -2.57 -9.27 13.84
C GLN A 90 -2.48 -8.11 14.86
N ARG A 91 -1.38 -7.35 14.84
CA ARG A 91 -1.24 -6.17 15.71
C ARG A 91 -2.28 -5.09 15.36
N LEU A 92 -2.53 -4.83 14.09
CA LEU A 92 -3.54 -3.87 13.63
C LEU A 92 -4.95 -4.31 14.03
N GLU A 93 -5.28 -5.59 13.87
CA GLU A 93 -6.58 -6.13 14.30
C GLU A 93 -6.80 -6.01 15.81
N ARG A 94 -5.75 -6.09 16.63
CA ARG A 94 -5.86 -5.80 18.08
C ARG A 94 -6.11 -4.32 18.36
N MET A 95 -5.41 -3.42 17.67
CA MET A 95 -5.59 -1.97 17.82
C MET A 95 -6.99 -1.51 17.41
N LYS A 96 -7.52 -2.04 16.30
CA LYS A 96 -8.89 -1.77 15.83
C LYS A 96 -9.94 -2.13 16.87
N ARG A 97 -9.79 -3.29 17.53
CA ARG A 97 -10.72 -3.71 18.61
C ARG A 97 -10.68 -2.77 19.80
N LEU A 98 -9.51 -2.27 20.17
CA LEU A 98 -9.36 -1.33 21.28
C LEU A 98 -10.05 0.01 21.00
N ILE A 99 -9.95 0.53 19.77
CA ILE A 99 -10.62 1.77 19.37
C ILE A 99 -12.15 1.59 19.32
N ALA A 100 -12.64 0.41 18.91
CA ALA A 100 -14.08 0.13 18.87
C ALA A 100 -14.73 -0.10 20.26
N GLN A 101 -13.93 -0.18 21.32
CA GLN A 101 -14.38 -0.38 22.70
C GLN A 101 -14.31 0.91 23.55
N LEU A 102 -13.89 2.03 22.94
CA LEU A 102 -13.92 3.37 23.50
C LEU A 102 -15.04 4.17 22.84
#